data_AF-A0AAU3Z4Q2-F1
#
_entry.id   AF-A0AAU3Z4Q2-F1
#
_cell.length_a   1.000
_cell.length_b   1.000
_cell.length_c   1.000
_cell.angle_alpha   90.00
_cell.angle_beta   90.00
_cell.angle_gamma   90.00
#
_symmetry.space_group_name_H-M   'P 1'
#
loop_
_entity.id
_entity.type
_entity.pdbx_description
1 polymer ?
#
loop_
_entity_poly.entity_id
_entity_poly.type
_entity_poly.pdbx_seq_one_letter_code
_entity_poly.pdbx_strand_id
1 'polypeptide(L)'
;MPAVLSAEETAPPVTAFMLIKTMPEWLAMTPEERVNAFVTQVVPAIKAKTTGVRSRFYDTEFYSTRVTDVWVWEADDHTAYQLLIDALRETPFWERYFEVVDLLVGTENGYARTYGTEAVTTIST
;
A
#
# COMPACT_ATOMS: atom_id res chain seq x y z
N MET A 1 -27.49 -18.11 -12.47
CA MET A 1 -26.63 -17.79 -11.32
C MET A 1 -25.22 -17.60 -11.84
N PRO A 2 -24.53 -16.48 -11.57
CA PRO A 2 -23.11 -16.42 -11.88
C PRO A 2 -22.37 -17.34 -10.90
N ALA A 3 -21.43 -18.12 -11.42
CA ALA A 3 -20.57 -18.95 -10.59
C ALA A 3 -19.75 -18.06 -9.66
N VAL A 4 -19.80 -18.35 -8.37
CA VAL A 4 -18.87 -17.78 -7.39
C VAL A 4 -17.53 -18.48 -7.66
N LEU A 5 -16.58 -17.75 -8.23
CA LEU A 5 -15.19 -18.22 -8.37
C LEU A 5 -14.67 -18.53 -6.96
N SER A 6 -14.19 -19.75 -6.75
CA SER A 6 -13.56 -20.15 -5.48
C SER A 6 -12.30 -19.30 -5.24
N ALA A 7 -11.95 -19.01 -4.00
CA ALA A 7 -10.81 -18.18 -3.59
C ALA A 7 -9.42 -18.66 -4.09
N GLU A 8 -9.36 -19.77 -4.83
CA GLU A 8 -8.17 -20.28 -5.53
C GLU A 8 -7.96 -19.69 -6.93
N GLU A 9 -8.95 -18.99 -7.50
CA GLU A 9 -8.88 -18.48 -8.90
C GLU A 9 -8.44 -17.01 -9.02
N THR A 10 -8.28 -16.31 -7.90
CA THR A 10 -7.67 -14.97 -7.88
C THR A 10 -6.15 -15.09 -7.73
N ALA A 11 -5.40 -14.36 -8.56
CA ALA A 11 -3.96 -14.20 -8.40
C ALA A 11 -3.62 -13.89 -6.93
N PRO A 12 -2.46 -14.35 -6.43
CA PRO A 12 -2.15 -14.17 -5.03
C PRO A 12 -2.15 -12.67 -4.67
N PRO A 13 -2.77 -12.30 -3.53
CA PRO A 13 -2.77 -10.91 -3.10
C PRO A 13 -1.33 -10.40 -2.96
N VAL A 14 -1.12 -9.20 -3.48
CA VAL A 14 0.15 -8.49 -3.43
C VAL A 14 0.18 -7.70 -2.13
N THR A 15 1.21 -7.93 -1.31
CA THR A 15 1.48 -7.12 -0.14
C THR A 15 2.71 -6.27 -0.40
N ALA A 16 2.54 -4.95 -0.34
CA ALA A 16 3.64 -4.01 -0.49
C ALA A 16 3.86 -3.23 0.80
N PHE A 17 5.12 -3.16 1.22
CA PHE A 17 5.60 -2.29 2.27
C PHE A 17 6.25 -1.08 1.60
N MET A 18 5.50 0.01 1.49
CA MET A 18 5.99 1.26 0.93
C MET A 18 6.64 2.07 2.05
N LEU A 19 7.96 2.22 1.98
CA LEU A 19 8.75 2.96 2.93
C LEU A 19 8.87 4.39 2.44
N ILE A 20 8.33 5.34 3.21
CA ILE A 20 8.24 6.74 2.78
C ILE A 20 8.87 7.69 3.79
N LYS A 21 9.31 8.84 3.28
CA LYS A 21 9.90 9.91 4.08
C LYS A 21 9.18 11.22 3.80
N THR A 22 8.70 11.87 4.85
CA THR A 22 8.07 13.19 4.75
C THR A 22 9.05 14.22 4.19
N MET A 23 8.55 15.04 3.28
CA MET A 23 9.29 16.13 2.65
C MET A 23 9.00 17.46 3.36
N PRO A 24 9.86 18.49 3.19
CA PRO A 24 9.69 19.77 3.89
C PRO A 24 8.33 20.44 3.65
N GLU A 25 7.74 20.31 2.46
CA GLU A 25 6.41 20.86 2.15
C GLU A 25 5.33 20.25 3.06
N TRP A 26 5.38 18.94 3.29
CA TRP A 26 4.47 18.25 4.20
C TRP A 26 4.63 18.71 5.65
N LEU A 27 5.88 18.89 6.09
CA LEU A 27 6.17 19.31 7.47
C LEU A 27 5.79 20.77 7.72
N ALA A 28 5.79 21.60 6.69
CA ALA A 28 5.33 22.99 6.77
C ALA A 28 3.80 23.11 6.95
N MET A 29 3.04 22.09 6.57
CA MET A 29 1.58 22.06 6.74
C MET A 29 1.18 21.85 8.20
N THR A 30 0.08 22.48 8.59
CA THR A 30 -0.67 22.17 9.80
C THR A 30 -1.32 20.78 9.72
N PRO A 31 -1.67 20.16 10.87
CA PRO A 31 -2.37 18.88 10.87
C PRO A 31 -3.68 18.90 10.05
N GLU A 32 -4.43 20.01 10.07
CA GLU A 32 -5.67 20.15 9.30
C GLU A 32 -5.40 20.17 7.79
N GLU A 33 -4.38 20.91 7.34
CA GLU A 33 -3.97 20.94 5.93
C GLU A 33 -3.51 19.56 5.44
N ARG A 34 -2.79 18.79 6.27
CA ARG A 34 -2.39 17.42 5.95
C ARG A 34 -3.58 16.50 5.75
N VAL A 35 -4.57 16.55 6.66
CA VAL A 35 -5.82 15.79 6.52
C VAL A 35 -6.56 16.21 5.26
N ASN A 36 -6.68 17.51 5.01
CA ASN A 36 -7.35 18.05 3.83
C ASN A 36 -6.65 17.59 2.54
N ALA A 37 -5.32 17.60 2.48
CA ALA A 37 -4.55 17.12 1.35
C ALA A 37 -4.85 15.64 1.03
N PHE A 38 -4.91 14.77 2.06
CA PHE A 38 -5.29 13.37 1.85
C PHE A 38 -6.73 13.22 1.36
N VAL A 39 -7.68 13.88 2.01
CA VAL A 39 -9.11 13.73 1.72
C VAL A 39 -9.51 14.30 0.36
N THR A 40 -8.80 15.32 -0.13
CA THR A 40 -9.17 16.01 -1.38
C THR A 40 -8.30 15.63 -2.57
N GLN A 41 -7.05 15.23 -2.37
CA GLN A 41 -6.10 15.00 -3.47
C GLN A 41 -5.68 13.53 -3.57
N VAL A 42 -5.34 12.89 -2.45
CA VAL A 42 -4.70 11.56 -2.48
C VAL A 42 -5.74 10.43 -2.49
N VAL A 43 -6.60 10.36 -1.48
CA VAL A 43 -7.57 9.26 -1.32
C VAL A 43 -8.58 9.20 -2.47
N PRO A 44 -9.15 10.32 -2.95
CA PRO A 44 -10.07 10.27 -4.09
C PRO A 44 -9.41 9.74 -5.36
N ALA A 45 -8.16 10.12 -5.65
CA ALA A 45 -7.44 9.65 -6.84
C ALA A 45 -7.26 8.12 -6.83
N ILE A 46 -6.89 7.55 -5.67
CA ILE A 46 -6.77 6.09 -5.50
C ILE A 46 -8.12 5.42 -5.73
N LYS A 47 -9.18 5.90 -5.05
CA LYS A 47 -10.53 5.32 -5.15
C LYS A 47 -11.13 5.42 -6.55
N ALA A 48 -10.74 6.42 -7.33
CA ALA A 48 -11.21 6.59 -8.70
C ALA A 48 -10.50 5.65 -9.69
N LYS A 49 -9.25 5.28 -9.41
CA LYS A 49 -8.39 4.53 -10.35
C LYS A 49 -8.33 3.04 -10.08
N THR A 50 -8.54 2.59 -8.84
CA THR A 50 -8.44 1.19 -8.47
C THR A 50 -9.48 0.76 -7.42
N THR A 51 -9.75 -0.54 -7.40
CA THR A 51 -10.56 -1.26 -6.41
C THR A 51 -9.78 -2.49 -5.95
N GLY A 52 -10.20 -3.13 -4.86
CA GLY A 52 -9.50 -4.34 -4.38
C GLY A 52 -8.16 -4.03 -3.74
N VAL A 53 -8.03 -2.86 -3.12
CA VAL A 53 -6.85 -2.47 -2.34
C VAL A 53 -7.26 -2.09 -0.92
N ARG A 54 -6.41 -2.44 0.04
CA ARG A 54 -6.52 -2.06 1.45
C ARG A 54 -5.18 -1.54 1.93
N SER A 55 -5.19 -0.62 2.88
CA SER A 55 -3.95 -0.18 3.52
C SER A 55 -4.02 0.04 5.01
N ARG A 56 -2.84 0.04 5.61
CA ARG A 56 -2.55 0.40 7.00
C ARG A 56 -1.31 1.28 6.99
N PHE A 57 -1.38 2.41 7.69
CA PHE A 57 -0.32 3.41 7.73
C PHE A 57 0.32 3.39 9.12
N TYR A 58 1.66 3.39 9.18
CA TYR A 58 2.42 3.23 10.41
C TYR A 58 3.48 4.32 10.55
N ASP A 59 3.34 5.13 11.58
CA ASP A 59 4.33 6.13 11.99
C ASP A 59 5.60 5.40 12.48
N THR A 60 6.75 5.78 11.92
CA THR A 60 8.07 5.15 12.16
C THR A 60 9.14 6.18 12.50
N GLU A 61 8.83 7.48 12.41
CA GLU A 61 9.78 8.59 12.51
C GLU A 61 10.50 8.69 13.86
N PHE A 62 9.93 8.11 14.92
CA PHE A 62 10.55 8.04 16.24
C PHE A 62 11.53 6.87 16.41
N TYR A 63 11.53 5.88 15.50
CA TYR A 63 12.40 4.69 15.54
C TYR A 63 13.38 4.60 14.36
N SER A 64 13.23 5.42 13.33
CA SER A 64 14.09 5.38 12.12
C SER A 64 14.44 6.78 11.64
N THR A 65 15.71 6.97 11.26
CA THR A 65 16.15 8.17 10.55
C THR A 65 16.04 8.01 9.02
N ARG A 66 15.87 6.78 8.54
CA ARG A 66 15.81 6.46 7.10
C ARG A 66 14.45 6.84 6.52
N VAL A 67 13.36 6.48 7.19
CA VAL A 67 11.97 6.66 6.74
C VAL A 67 11.15 7.22 7.89
N THR A 68 10.11 7.98 7.57
CA THR A 68 9.17 8.48 8.59
C THR A 68 7.98 7.58 8.73
N ASP A 69 7.56 6.89 7.66
CA ASP A 69 6.35 6.09 7.70
C ASP A 69 6.49 4.82 6.87
N VAL A 70 5.71 3.81 7.23
CA VAL A 70 5.48 2.61 6.41
C VAL A 70 4.02 2.56 6.04
N TRP A 71 3.73 2.65 4.74
CA TRP A 71 2.39 2.46 4.21
C TRP A 71 2.27 1.05 3.64
N VAL A 72 1.62 0.16 4.39
CA VAL A 72 1.37 -1.21 3.97
C VAL A 72 0.14 -1.25 3.09
N TRP A 73 0.28 -1.82 1.90
CA TRP A 73 -0.79 -2.05 0.94
C TRP A 73 -1.00 -3.53 0.70
N GLU A 74 -2.25 -3.96 0.72
CA GLU A 74 -2.70 -5.26 0.23
C GLU A 74 -3.54 -5.00 -1.02
N ALA A 75 -3.27 -5.69 -2.11
CA ALA A 75 -4.02 -5.61 -3.36
C ALA A 75 -4.43 -7.01 -3.80
N ASP A 76 -5.65 -7.16 -4.33
CA ASP A 76 -6.18 -8.46 -4.76
C ASP A 76 -5.33 -9.07 -5.89
N ASP A 77 -4.73 -8.24 -6.74
CA ASP A 77 -3.83 -8.66 -7.80
C ASP A 77 -2.79 -7.59 -8.18
N HIS A 78 -1.92 -7.93 -9.14
CA HIS A 78 -0.86 -7.05 -9.63
C HIS A 78 -1.40 -5.83 -10.39
N THR A 79 -2.56 -5.95 -11.05
CA THR A 79 -3.17 -4.86 -11.80
C THR A 79 -3.72 -3.81 -10.85
N ALA A 80 -4.43 -4.23 -9.80
CA ALA A 80 -4.93 -3.35 -8.75
C ALA A 80 -3.80 -2.60 -8.06
N TYR A 81 -2.66 -3.28 -7.82
CA TYR A 81 -1.46 -2.65 -7.27
C TYR A 81 -0.81 -1.66 -8.24
N GLN A 82 -0.70 -1.98 -9.53
CA GLN A 82 -0.17 -1.06 -10.53
C GLN A 82 -1.02 0.22 -10.60
N LEU A 83 -2.34 0.08 -10.68
CA LEU A 83 -3.26 1.22 -10.73
C LEU A 83 -3.21 2.09 -9.47
N LEU A 84 -2.99 1.48 -8.30
CA LEU A 84 -2.73 2.20 -7.06
C LEU A 84 -1.48 3.09 -7.18
N ILE A 85 -0.36 2.54 -7.65
CA ILE A 85 0.89 3.31 -7.82
C ILE A 85 0.70 4.41 -8.86
N ASP A 86 0.05 4.11 -9.99
CA ASP A 86 -0.28 5.10 -11.01
C ASP A 86 -1.16 6.23 -10.46
N ALA A 87 -2.07 5.94 -9.51
CA ALA A 87 -2.89 6.95 -8.86
C ALA A 87 -2.06 7.83 -7.93
N LEU A 88 -1.21 7.22 -7.09
CA LEU A 88 -0.36 7.95 -6.15
C LEU A 88 0.60 8.91 -6.87
N ARG A 89 1.21 8.46 -7.97
CA ARG A 89 2.11 9.27 -8.81
C ARG A 89 1.45 10.49 -9.45
N GLU A 90 0.13 10.47 -9.60
CA GLU A 90 -0.65 11.59 -10.15
C GLU A 90 -1.10 12.60 -9.08
N THR A 91 -0.71 12.40 -7.82
CA THR A 91 -1.06 13.29 -6.70
C THR A 91 0.19 13.93 -6.11
N PRO A 92 0.05 15.05 -5.37
CA PRO A 92 1.17 15.62 -4.64
C PRO A 92 1.74 14.72 -3.52
N PHE A 93 1.13 13.56 -3.25
CA PHE A 93 1.76 12.55 -2.40
C PHE A 93 3.18 12.23 -2.88
N TRP A 94 3.33 11.96 -4.19
CA TRP A 94 4.59 11.52 -4.77
C TRP A 94 5.54 12.70 -5.02
N GLU A 95 6.74 12.65 -4.45
CA GLU A 95 7.84 13.61 -4.63
C GLU A 95 7.58 15.04 -4.12
N ARG A 96 6.38 15.37 -3.61
CA ARG A 96 6.11 16.66 -2.93
C ARG A 96 5.84 16.53 -1.44
N TYR A 97 4.92 15.66 -1.05
CA TYR A 97 4.63 15.42 0.36
C TYR A 97 5.53 14.33 0.93
N PHE A 98 5.78 13.29 0.14
CA PHE A 98 6.59 12.15 0.55
C PHE A 98 7.57 11.74 -0.55
N GLU A 99 8.79 11.39 -0.14
CA GLU A 99 9.73 10.59 -0.93
C GLU A 99 9.41 9.11 -0.72
N VAL A 100 9.28 8.35 -1.81
CA VAL A 100 9.21 6.88 -1.73
C VAL A 100 10.63 6.32 -1.71
N VAL A 101 11.09 5.94 -0.52
CA VAL A 101 12.48 5.53 -0.26
C VAL A 101 12.73 4.09 -0.69
N ASP A 102 11.76 3.20 -0.47
CA ASP A 102 11.87 1.79 -0.83
C ASP A 102 10.48 1.17 -1.03
N LEU A 103 10.42 0.09 -1.78
CA LEU A 103 9.19 -0.64 -2.08
C LEU A 103 9.44 -2.14 -2.00
N LEU A 104 9.12 -2.74 -0.86
CA LEU A 104 9.26 -4.18 -0.65
C LEU A 104 7.94 -4.85 -0.99
N VAL A 105 7.88 -5.54 -2.13
CA VAL A 105 6.67 -6.21 -2.62
C VAL A 105 6.83 -7.71 -2.50
N GLY A 106 5.80 -8.39 -1.97
CA GLY A 106 5.78 -9.83 -1.83
C GLY A 106 4.38 -10.41 -1.93
N THR A 107 4.30 -11.73 -2.01
CA THR A 107 3.06 -12.50 -1.91
C THR A 107 3.07 -13.27 -0.60
N GLU A 108 1.97 -13.22 0.14
CA GLU A 108 1.82 -14.03 1.35
C GLU A 108 1.89 -15.52 0.99
N ASN A 109 2.64 -16.32 1.77
CA ASN A 109 2.71 -17.79 1.62
C ASN A 109 3.06 -18.28 0.20
N GLY A 110 3.81 -17.50 -0.59
CA GLY A 110 4.13 -17.84 -1.99
C GLY A 110 4.84 -19.19 -2.16
N TYR A 111 5.74 -19.52 -1.23
CA TYR A 111 6.42 -20.82 -1.20
C TYR A 111 5.42 -21.97 -1.00
N ALA A 112 4.57 -21.87 0.02
CA ALA A 112 3.57 -22.88 0.35
C ALA A 112 2.61 -23.14 -0.83
N ARG A 113 2.15 -22.08 -1.51
CA ARG A 113 1.33 -22.21 -2.72
C ARG A 113 2.06 -22.91 -3.86
N THR A 114 3.31 -22.52 -4.11
CA THR A 114 4.13 -23.07 -5.22
C THR A 114 4.35 -24.57 -5.07
N TYR A 115 4.55 -25.06 -3.85
CA TYR A 115 4.85 -26.46 -3.57
C TYR A 115 3.67 -27.26 -3.01
N GLY A 116 2.48 -26.66 -2.88
CA GLY A 116 1.30 -27.32 -2.33
C GLY A 116 1.47 -27.76 -0.87
N THR A 117 2.22 -27.00 -0.07
CA THR A 117 2.47 -27.30 1.35
C THR A 117 1.66 -26.37 2.26
N GLU A 118 1.59 -26.70 3.55
CA GLU A 118 0.96 -25.83 4.55
C GLU A 118 1.77 -24.53 4.77
N ALA A 119 1.06 -23.43 5.01
CA ALA A 119 1.60 -22.10 5.27
C ALA A 119 2.09 -21.92 6.72
N VAL A 120 3.04 -22.74 7.15
CA VAL A 120 3.49 -22.84 8.57
C VAL A 120 4.13 -21.57 9.14
N THR A 121 4.51 -20.61 8.28
CA THR A 121 5.10 -19.33 8.71
C THR A 121 4.05 -18.25 9.01
N THR A 122 2.78 -18.48 8.67
CA THR A 122 1.68 -17.59 9.06
C THR A 122 1.10 -18.10 10.37
N ILE A 123 1.36 -17.37 11.46
CA ILE A 123 0.97 -17.77 12.81
C ILE A 123 -0.16 -16.85 13.28
N SER A 124 -1.30 -17.45 13.61
CA SER A 124 -2.42 -16.79 14.30
C SER A 124 -2.64 -17.53 15.63
N THR A 125 -2.41 -16.84 16.75
CA THR A 125 -2.59 -17.39 18.11
C THR A 125 -3.76 -16.76 18.82
#